data_AF-A0A5C0SHF1-F1
#
_entry.id   AF-A0A5C0SHF1-F1
#
_cell.length_a   1.000
_cell.length_b   1.000
_cell.length_c   1.000
_cell.angle_alpha   90.00
_cell.angle_beta   90.00
_cell.angle_gamma   90.00
#
_symmetry.space_group_name_H-M   'P 1'
#
loop_
_entity.id
_entity.type
_entity.pdbx_description
1 polymer ?
#
loop_
_entity_poly.entity_id
_entity_poly.type
_entity_poly.pdbx_seq_one_letter_code
_entity_poly.pdbx_strand_id
1 'polypeptide(L)'
;MDKVKQIYDGILEFIQVFLIKYEYENRGILKKMKIDNRLNMDIDDEKWCKLFLYKSCLNHCAKLILLRYIEDSGLCYMKMNKNGIEKWKKLVKNISEKFNILYDIAIKDLQKDTDNKIRKIFKQSDYDIFEIDDELAAIICHNLSGLDFATLSKEDVVSIFKLIYSLEQREDMRLDKFYKVAPALSYILNLEELEQLL
;
A
#
# COMPACT_ATOMS: atom_id res chain seq x y z
N MET A 1 -17.57 -3.67 17.08
CA MET A 1 -17.56 -3.20 15.69
C MET A 1 -16.50 -3.99 14.95
N ASP A 2 -16.81 -4.60 13.81
CA ASP A 2 -15.92 -5.53 13.10
C ASP A 2 -14.58 -4.85 12.74
N LYS A 3 -13.46 -5.51 13.05
CA LYS A 3 -12.09 -5.01 12.85
C LYS A 3 -11.77 -4.87 11.36
N VAL A 4 -12.20 -5.83 10.55
CA VAL A 4 -12.05 -5.79 9.08
C VAL A 4 -12.69 -4.52 8.54
N LYS A 5 -13.92 -4.23 8.99
CA LYS A 5 -14.65 -3.03 8.59
C LYS A 5 -13.95 -1.74 9.03
N GLN A 6 -13.43 -1.67 10.25
CA GLN A 6 -12.71 -0.48 10.74
C GLN A 6 -11.47 -0.17 9.88
N ILE A 7 -10.69 -1.19 9.54
CA ILE A 7 -9.49 -1.01 8.72
C ILE A 7 -9.87 -0.61 7.29
N TYR A 8 -10.89 -1.27 6.73
CA TYR A 8 -11.42 -0.92 5.42
C TYR A 8 -11.89 0.54 5.38
N ASP A 9 -12.74 0.95 6.33
CA ASP A 9 -13.25 2.32 6.42
C ASP A 9 -12.11 3.34 6.56
N GLY A 10 -11.06 3.02 7.33
CA GLY A 10 -9.89 3.89 7.49
C GLY A 10 -9.01 4.00 6.23
N ILE A 11 -9.04 3.02 5.33
CA ILE A 11 -8.28 3.00 4.07
C ILE A 11 -9.06 3.67 2.93
N LEU A 12 -10.39 3.73 2.99
CA LEU A 12 -11.22 4.28 1.90
C LEU A 12 -10.85 5.71 1.53
N GLU A 13 -10.68 6.58 2.53
CA GLU A 13 -10.29 7.98 2.31
C GLU A 13 -8.92 8.06 1.61
N PHE A 14 -7.96 7.24 2.04
CA PHE A 14 -6.65 7.15 1.38
C PHE A 14 -6.77 6.78 -0.09
N ILE A 15 -7.57 5.76 -0.43
CA ILE A 15 -7.77 5.33 -1.82
C ILE A 15 -8.38 6.46 -2.65
N GLN A 16 -9.44 7.10 -2.15
CA GLN A 16 -10.13 8.17 -2.86
C GLN A 16 -9.18 9.34 -3.15
N VAL A 17 -8.47 9.81 -2.12
CA VAL A 17 -7.52 10.92 -2.27
C VAL A 17 -6.36 10.55 -3.19
N PHE A 18 -5.80 9.35 -3.05
CA PHE A 18 -4.71 8.87 -3.91
C PHE A 18 -5.11 8.86 -5.40
N LEU A 19 -6.28 8.29 -5.72
CA LEU A 19 -6.75 8.19 -7.10
C LEU A 19 -7.05 9.56 -7.71
N ILE A 20 -7.68 10.47 -6.95
CA ILE A 20 -7.99 11.83 -7.42
C ILE A 20 -6.70 12.62 -7.64
N LYS A 21 -5.80 12.59 -6.67
CA LYS A 21 -4.54 13.35 -6.69
C LYS A 21 -3.68 12.97 -7.89
N TYR A 22 -3.58 11.68 -8.19
CA TYR A 22 -2.67 11.16 -9.20
C TYR A 22 -3.33 10.84 -10.56
N GLU A 23 -4.61 11.15 -10.77
CA GLU A 23 -5.37 10.83 -12.00
C GLU A 23 -4.69 11.33 -13.29
N TYR A 24 -4.09 12.52 -13.23
CA TYR A 24 -3.41 13.17 -14.36
C TYR A 24 -1.89 13.28 -14.17
N GLU A 25 -1.38 12.90 -13.01
CA GLU A 25 0.04 12.99 -12.71
C GLU A 25 0.83 11.92 -13.47
N ASN A 26 2.07 12.24 -13.84
CA ASN A 26 2.98 11.31 -14.51
C ASN A 26 2.48 10.72 -15.85
N ARG A 27 1.36 11.18 -16.44
CA ARG A 27 0.81 10.65 -17.71
C ARG A 27 1.85 10.55 -18.83
N GLY A 28 2.72 11.55 -18.99
CA GLY A 28 3.81 11.51 -19.98
C GLY A 28 4.82 10.40 -19.70
N ILE A 29 5.17 10.20 -18.43
CA ILE A 29 6.09 9.14 -17.99
C ILE A 29 5.44 7.77 -18.18
N LEU A 30 4.16 7.62 -17.81
CA LEU A 30 3.38 6.40 -17.97
C LEU A 30 3.27 5.96 -19.45
N LYS A 31 2.96 6.90 -20.35
CA LYS A 31 2.96 6.64 -21.80
C LYS A 31 4.33 6.17 -22.29
N LYS A 32 5.40 6.82 -21.84
CA LYS A 32 6.77 6.41 -22.16
C LYS A 32 7.06 5.00 -21.63
N MET A 33 6.71 4.69 -20.38
CA MET A 33 6.88 3.35 -19.80
C MET A 33 6.16 2.28 -20.63
N LYS A 34 4.91 2.53 -21.03
CA LYS A 34 4.16 1.61 -21.90
C LYS A 34 4.91 1.33 -23.21
N ILE A 35 5.34 2.38 -23.91
CA ILE A 35 6.05 2.28 -25.19
C ILE A 35 7.40 1.54 -25.03
N ASP A 36 8.19 1.93 -24.03
CA ASP A 36 9.53 1.39 -23.80
C ASP A 36 9.49 -0.11 -23.46
N ASN A 37 8.48 -0.55 -22.70
CA ASN A 37 8.35 -1.96 -22.31
C ASN A 37 7.62 -2.82 -23.36
N ARG A 38 6.93 -2.21 -24.33
CA ARG A 38 6.12 -2.89 -25.38
C ARG A 38 5.08 -3.89 -24.83
N LEU A 39 4.66 -3.71 -23.58
CA LEU A 39 3.64 -4.52 -22.93
C LEU A 39 2.28 -3.85 -23.04
N ASN A 40 1.21 -4.65 -23.20
CA ASN A 40 -0.17 -4.17 -23.21
C ASN A 40 -0.43 -3.07 -24.26
N MET A 41 0.20 -3.18 -25.43
CA MET A 41 0.08 -2.22 -26.52
C MET A 41 -1.32 -2.19 -27.16
N ASP A 42 -2.10 -3.24 -26.93
CA ASP A 42 -3.50 -3.39 -27.32
C ASP A 42 -4.47 -2.57 -26.46
N ILE A 43 -4.05 -2.17 -25.26
CA ILE A 43 -4.81 -1.29 -24.38
C ILE A 43 -4.57 0.16 -24.81
N ASP A 44 -5.59 1.02 -24.83
CA ASP A 44 -5.40 2.45 -25.10
C ASP A 44 -4.63 3.15 -23.95
N ASP A 45 -4.11 4.35 -24.21
CA ASP A 45 -3.26 5.05 -23.23
C ASP A 45 -4.02 5.48 -21.97
N GLU A 46 -5.28 5.92 -22.09
CA GLU A 46 -6.09 6.35 -20.94
C GLU A 46 -6.37 5.16 -20.02
N LYS A 47 -6.83 4.04 -20.60
CA LYS A 47 -7.08 2.81 -19.85
C LYS A 47 -5.80 2.26 -19.23
N TRP A 48 -4.67 2.30 -19.94
CA TRP A 48 -3.38 1.88 -19.39
C TRP A 48 -2.97 2.72 -18.18
N CYS A 49 -3.06 4.05 -18.28
CA CYS A 49 -2.75 4.95 -17.16
C CYS A 49 -3.67 4.70 -15.97
N LYS A 50 -4.97 4.50 -16.21
CA LYS A 50 -5.94 4.16 -15.17
C LYS A 50 -5.57 2.86 -14.47
N LEU A 51 -5.35 1.77 -15.21
CA LEU A 51 -5.00 0.47 -14.62
C LEU A 51 -3.69 0.55 -13.83
N PHE A 52 -2.70 1.29 -14.31
CA PHE A 52 -1.44 1.52 -13.61
C PHE A 52 -1.63 2.27 -12.30
N LEU A 53 -2.43 3.35 -12.31
CA LEU A 53 -2.75 4.12 -11.12
C LEU A 53 -3.48 3.27 -10.07
N TYR A 54 -4.50 2.51 -10.47
CA TYR A 54 -5.22 1.60 -9.57
C TYR A 54 -4.29 0.54 -8.98
N LYS A 55 -3.45 -0.08 -9.81
CA LYS A 55 -2.49 -1.09 -9.32
C LYS A 55 -1.47 -0.51 -8.35
N SER A 56 -1.01 0.71 -8.58
CA SER A 56 -0.15 1.42 -7.63
C SER A 56 -0.87 1.70 -6.31
N CYS A 57 -2.08 2.26 -6.35
CA CYS A 57 -2.89 2.52 -5.16
C CYS A 57 -3.06 1.24 -4.31
N LEU A 58 -3.45 0.13 -4.94
CA LEU A 58 -3.64 -1.14 -4.24
C LEU A 58 -2.33 -1.72 -3.70
N ASN A 59 -1.20 -1.50 -4.37
CA ASN A 59 0.12 -1.88 -3.86
C ASN A 59 0.50 -1.07 -2.61
N HIS A 60 0.17 0.23 -2.57
CA HIS A 60 0.35 1.06 -1.37
C HIS A 60 -0.56 0.63 -0.23
N CYS A 61 -1.83 0.32 -0.50
CA CYS A 61 -2.73 -0.27 0.51
C CYS A 61 -2.16 -1.57 1.08
N ALA A 62 -1.60 -2.43 0.21
CA ALA A 62 -0.98 -3.69 0.62
C ALA A 62 0.24 -3.46 1.53
N LYS A 63 1.16 -2.57 1.11
CA LYS A 63 2.32 -2.18 1.91
C LYS A 63 1.90 -1.63 3.27
N LEU A 64 0.86 -0.80 3.31
CA LEU A 64 0.38 -0.17 4.54
C LEU A 64 -0.18 -1.19 5.53
N ILE A 65 -1.08 -2.07 5.09
CA ILE A 65 -1.68 -3.10 5.94
C ILE A 65 -0.58 -4.03 6.48
N LEU A 66 0.34 -4.48 5.62
CA LEU A 66 1.42 -5.37 6.02
C LEU A 66 2.43 -4.68 6.95
N LEU A 67 2.79 -3.42 6.67
CA LEU A 67 3.65 -2.61 7.55
C LEU A 67 3.04 -2.53 8.96
N ARG A 68 1.75 -2.19 9.05
CA ARG A 68 1.09 -2.08 10.35
C ARG A 68 0.96 -3.42 11.07
N TYR A 69 0.70 -4.50 10.35
CA TYR A 69 0.73 -5.85 10.92
C TYR A 69 2.11 -6.18 11.50
N ILE A 70 3.20 -5.92 10.78
CA ILE A 70 4.58 -6.18 11.22
C ILE A 70 4.93 -5.33 12.45
N GLU A 71 4.60 -4.04 12.44
CA GLU A 71 4.84 -3.13 13.57
C GLU A 71 4.08 -3.55 14.83
N ASP A 72 2.79 -3.86 14.70
CA ASP A 72 1.93 -4.16 15.84
C ASP A 72 2.19 -5.57 16.39
N SER A 73 2.65 -6.50 15.55
CA SER A 73 3.11 -7.83 15.97
C SER A 73 4.50 -7.83 16.61
N GLY A 74 5.17 -6.68 16.68
CA GLY A 74 6.49 -6.54 17.30
C GLY A 74 7.64 -7.11 16.46
N LEU A 75 7.41 -7.39 15.17
CA LEU A 75 8.41 -7.91 14.24
C LEU A 75 9.40 -6.81 13.79
N CYS A 76 9.03 -5.54 13.91
CA CYS A 76 9.93 -4.41 13.70
C CYS A 76 9.64 -3.28 14.69
N TYR A 77 10.54 -2.29 14.75
CA TYR A 77 10.31 -1.09 15.55
C TYR A 77 9.15 -0.26 14.97
N MET A 78 8.15 -0.02 15.81
CA MET A 78 6.97 0.78 15.51
C MET A 78 7.33 2.22 15.10
N LYS A 79 6.78 2.68 13.97
CA LYS A 79 6.92 4.04 13.47
C LYS A 79 5.55 4.66 13.21
N MET A 80 4.66 3.92 12.54
CA MET A 80 3.38 4.42 12.05
C MET A 80 2.18 4.15 12.98
N ASN A 81 2.34 3.31 14.00
CA ASN A 81 1.33 3.16 15.05
C ASN A 81 1.37 4.28 16.09
N LYS A 82 0.30 4.39 16.89
CA LYS A 82 0.15 5.43 17.92
C LYS A 82 1.38 5.50 18.84
N ASN A 83 1.91 4.36 19.28
CA ASN A 83 3.06 4.31 20.16
C ASN A 83 4.35 4.79 19.46
N GLY A 84 4.55 4.41 18.20
CA GLY A 84 5.66 4.87 17.36
C GLY A 84 5.63 6.39 17.16
N ILE A 85 4.47 6.91 16.76
CA ILE A 85 4.26 8.35 16.55
C ILE A 85 4.52 9.15 17.83
N GLU A 86 4.00 8.69 18.98
CA GLU A 86 4.23 9.37 20.27
C GLU A 86 5.71 9.34 20.70
N LYS A 87 6.47 8.29 20.36
CA LYS A 87 7.93 8.30 20.57
C LYS A 87 8.60 9.35 19.69
N TRP A 88 8.22 9.45 18.42
CA TRP A 88 8.79 10.44 17.51
C TRP A 88 8.46 11.89 17.91
N LYS A 89 7.24 12.16 18.39
CA LYS A 89 6.86 13.48 18.92
C LYS A 89 7.71 13.94 20.10
N LYS A 90 8.22 13.01 20.91
CA LYS A 90 9.13 13.31 22.02
C LYS A 90 10.56 13.66 21.53
N LEU A 91 10.93 13.19 20.34
CA LEU A 91 12.25 13.40 19.75
C LEU A 91 12.30 14.63 18.85
N VAL A 92 11.21 14.94 18.13
CA VAL A 92 11.15 15.97 17.09
C VAL A 92 9.89 16.82 17.25
N LYS A 93 10.03 18.15 17.22
CA LYS A 93 8.94 19.10 17.49
C LYS A 93 7.79 19.07 16.46
N ASN A 94 8.10 18.83 15.18
CA ASN A 94 7.15 19.04 14.07
C ASN A 94 6.86 17.76 13.29
N ILE A 95 6.97 16.58 13.89
CA ILE A 95 6.79 15.33 13.16
C ILE A 95 5.37 15.17 12.58
N SER A 96 4.38 15.81 13.19
CA SER A 96 2.99 15.81 12.70
C SER A 96 2.82 16.50 11.34
N GLU A 97 3.78 17.32 10.93
CA GLU A 97 3.82 18.00 9.61
C GLU A 97 4.68 17.23 8.59
N LYS A 98 5.25 16.09 9.01
CA LYS A 98 6.25 15.31 8.27
C LYS A 98 6.00 13.81 8.39
N PHE A 99 4.74 13.39 8.35
CA PHE A 99 4.38 11.98 8.44
C PHE A 99 4.89 11.17 7.25
N ASN A 100 5.10 11.80 6.09
CA ASN A 100 5.72 11.15 4.94
C ASN A 100 7.13 10.62 5.25
N ILE A 101 7.92 11.34 6.06
CA ILE A 101 9.26 10.93 6.48
C ILE A 101 9.18 9.66 7.32
N LEU A 102 8.22 9.58 8.26
CA LEU A 102 8.04 8.37 9.07
C LEU A 102 7.67 7.17 8.20
N TYR A 103 6.76 7.38 7.25
CA TYR A 103 6.36 6.34 6.31
C TYR A 103 7.55 5.86 5.46
N ASP A 104 8.33 6.78 4.89
CA ASP A 104 9.51 6.47 4.09
C ASP A 104 10.57 5.69 4.89
N ILE A 105 10.86 6.12 6.13
CA ILE A 105 11.75 5.38 7.03
C ILE A 105 11.21 3.97 7.27
N ALA A 106 9.91 3.81 7.49
CA ALA A 106 9.29 2.51 7.73
C ALA A 106 9.42 1.57 6.53
N ILE A 107 9.15 2.06 5.32
CA ILE A 107 9.29 1.27 4.10
C ILE A 107 10.76 0.90 3.84
N LYS A 108 11.70 1.85 4.00
CA LYS A 108 13.13 1.60 3.82
C LYS A 108 13.70 0.57 4.79
N ASP A 109 13.19 0.56 6.03
CA ASP A 109 13.57 -0.43 7.03
C ASP A 109 13.16 -1.84 6.57
N LEU A 110 11.91 -2.01 6.13
CA LEU A 110 11.40 -3.30 5.64
C LEU A 110 12.06 -3.75 4.32
N GLN A 111 12.49 -2.81 3.48
CA GLN A 111 13.27 -3.12 2.27
C GLN A 111 14.67 -3.68 2.59
N LYS A 112 15.21 -3.36 3.77
CA LYS A 112 16.52 -3.79 4.24
C LYS A 112 16.44 -4.85 5.35
N ASP A 113 15.24 -5.36 5.62
CA ASP A 113 15.00 -6.37 6.64
C ASP A 113 15.88 -7.60 6.43
N THR A 114 16.24 -8.31 7.50
CA THR A 114 17.00 -9.56 7.38
C THR A 114 16.19 -10.71 6.76
N ASP A 115 14.86 -10.69 6.92
CA ASP A 115 13.93 -11.65 6.35
C ASP A 115 13.74 -11.41 4.84
N ASN A 116 14.03 -12.45 4.05
CA ASN A 116 13.93 -12.39 2.59
C ASN A 116 12.48 -12.25 2.08
N LYS A 117 11.51 -12.81 2.80
CA LYS A 117 10.08 -12.70 2.48
C LYS A 117 9.62 -11.25 2.65
N ILE A 118 9.95 -10.62 3.78
CA ILE A 118 9.65 -9.20 4.04
C ILE A 118 10.29 -8.31 2.96
N ARG A 119 11.61 -8.46 2.71
CA ARG A 119 12.28 -7.66 1.66
C ARG A 119 11.64 -7.80 0.28
N LYS A 120 11.18 -9.00 -0.09
CA LYS A 120 10.51 -9.24 -1.38
C LYS A 120 9.17 -8.51 -1.47
N ILE A 121 8.38 -8.52 -0.39
CA ILE A 121 7.08 -7.84 -0.31
C ILE A 121 7.25 -6.32 -0.45
N PHE A 122 8.26 -5.74 0.21
CA PHE A 122 8.48 -4.30 0.25
C PHE A 122 9.42 -3.77 -0.84
N LYS A 123 9.91 -4.65 -1.72
CA LYS A 123 10.81 -4.31 -2.83
C LYS A 123 10.23 -3.16 -3.66
N GLN A 124 11.10 -2.20 -4.02
CA GLN A 124 10.74 -1.10 -4.91
C GLN A 124 10.31 -1.62 -6.30
N SER A 125 9.30 -0.98 -6.87
CA SER A 125 8.70 -1.32 -8.17
C SER A 125 8.31 -0.06 -8.94
N ASP A 126 8.02 -0.20 -10.23
CA ASP A 126 7.57 0.91 -11.09
C ASP A 126 6.33 1.64 -10.52
N TYR A 127 5.51 0.93 -9.73
CA TYR A 127 4.32 1.47 -9.09
C TYR A 127 4.62 2.47 -7.97
N ASP A 128 5.85 2.51 -7.45
CA ASP A 128 6.29 3.44 -6.41
C ASP A 128 6.64 4.83 -6.98
N ILE A 129 6.35 5.08 -8.27
CA ILE A 129 6.42 6.41 -8.88
C ILE A 129 5.44 7.41 -8.23
N PHE A 130 4.34 6.92 -7.66
CA PHE A 130 3.40 7.72 -6.92
C PHE A 130 3.75 7.67 -5.43
N GLU A 131 4.40 8.72 -4.94
CA GLU A 131 4.92 8.73 -3.58
C GLU A 131 3.81 9.00 -2.54
N ILE A 132 4.04 8.57 -1.29
CA ILE A 132 3.18 8.92 -0.16
C ILE A 132 3.69 10.24 0.42
N ASP A 133 3.06 11.33 0.02
CA ASP A 133 3.38 12.67 0.50
C ASP A 133 2.76 12.97 1.88
N ASP A 134 2.94 14.21 2.35
CA ASP A 134 2.48 14.62 3.69
C ASP A 134 0.96 14.51 3.86
N GLU A 135 0.19 14.80 2.80
CA GLU A 135 -1.28 14.71 2.81
C GLU A 135 -1.73 13.24 2.95
N LEU A 136 -1.22 12.38 2.07
CA LEU A 136 -1.55 10.94 2.11
C LEU A 136 -1.08 10.29 3.41
N ALA A 137 0.12 10.64 3.89
CA ALA A 137 0.64 10.14 5.16
C ALA A 137 -0.18 10.63 6.36
N ALA A 138 -0.70 11.86 6.33
CA ALA A 138 -1.57 12.39 7.37
C ALA A 138 -2.88 11.61 7.45
N ILE A 139 -3.50 11.27 6.32
CA ILE A 139 -4.72 10.43 6.26
C ILE A 139 -4.44 9.06 6.90
N ILE A 140 -3.32 8.42 6.53
CA ILE A 140 -2.89 7.15 7.09
C ILE A 140 -2.76 7.25 8.63
N CYS A 141 -2.02 8.25 9.11
CA CYS A 141 -1.80 8.43 10.55
C CYS A 141 -3.09 8.75 11.29
N HIS A 142 -3.93 9.63 10.77
CA HIS A 142 -5.19 10.01 11.39
C HIS A 142 -6.14 8.81 11.52
N ASN A 143 -6.31 8.03 10.45
CA ASN A 143 -7.32 6.98 10.39
C ASN A 143 -6.84 5.64 10.96
N LEU A 144 -5.54 5.34 10.89
CA LEU A 144 -5.02 3.98 11.16
C LEU A 144 -4.03 3.91 12.33
N SER A 145 -3.49 5.02 12.83
CA SER A 145 -2.49 4.98 13.93
C SER A 145 -3.02 4.32 15.20
N GLY A 146 -4.31 4.51 15.51
CA GLY A 146 -4.97 3.99 16.70
C GLY A 146 -5.56 2.59 16.58
N LEU A 147 -5.56 2.00 15.38
CA LEU A 147 -6.04 0.64 15.15
C LEU A 147 -4.92 -0.37 15.44
N ASP A 148 -5.28 -1.52 15.99
CA ASP A 148 -4.37 -2.65 16.26
C ASP A 148 -4.42 -3.66 15.12
N PHE A 149 -3.30 -3.89 14.44
CA PHE A 149 -3.20 -4.87 13.37
C PHE A 149 -2.64 -6.23 13.84
N ALA A 150 -2.08 -6.34 15.05
CA ALA A 150 -1.36 -7.54 15.51
C ALA A 150 -2.22 -8.81 15.47
N THR A 151 -3.52 -8.66 15.76
CA THR A 151 -4.48 -9.76 15.81
C THR A 151 -5.13 -10.10 14.48
N LEU A 152 -4.68 -9.53 13.35
CA LEU A 152 -5.22 -9.88 12.04
C LEU A 152 -4.83 -11.32 11.65
N SER A 153 -5.84 -12.12 11.34
CA SER A 153 -5.65 -13.39 10.66
C SER A 153 -5.39 -13.19 9.17
N LYS A 154 -4.97 -14.26 8.49
CA LYS A 154 -4.85 -14.31 7.04
C LYS A 154 -6.19 -14.01 6.37
N GLU A 155 -7.26 -14.59 6.90
CA GLU A 155 -8.63 -14.45 6.43
C GLU A 155 -9.13 -13.00 6.59
N ASP A 156 -8.73 -12.30 7.64
CA ASP A 156 -9.06 -10.88 7.83
C ASP A 156 -8.39 -10.01 6.75
N VAL A 157 -7.09 -10.23 6.47
CA VAL A 157 -6.37 -9.48 5.42
C VAL A 157 -6.99 -9.74 4.05
N VAL A 158 -7.31 -11.00 3.74
CA VAL A 158 -8.04 -11.36 2.52
C VAL A 158 -9.39 -10.65 2.44
N SER A 159 -10.15 -10.61 3.55
CA SER A 159 -11.46 -9.98 3.60
C SER A 159 -11.38 -8.47 3.39
N ILE A 160 -10.42 -7.79 4.04
CA ILE A 160 -10.14 -6.37 3.82
C ILE A 160 -9.85 -6.11 2.34
N PHE A 161 -9.03 -6.93 1.71
CA PHE A 161 -8.68 -6.74 0.30
C PHE A 161 -9.83 -7.05 -0.66
N LYS A 162 -10.72 -7.99 -0.34
CA LYS A 162 -11.95 -8.24 -1.11
C LYS A 162 -12.91 -7.05 -1.04
N LEU A 163 -12.87 -6.25 0.03
CA LEU A 163 -13.64 -5.01 0.12
C LEU A 163 -12.99 -3.87 -0.68
N ILE A 164 -11.66 -3.75 -0.61
CA ILE A 164 -10.89 -2.72 -1.33
C ILE A 164 -10.88 -2.95 -2.85
N TYR A 165 -10.73 -4.22 -3.26
CA TYR A 165 -10.65 -4.65 -4.65
C TYR A 165 -11.68 -5.76 -4.89
N SER A 166 -12.90 -5.33 -5.20
CA SER A 166 -14.08 -6.18 -5.27
C SER A 166 -13.96 -7.26 -6.35
N LEU A 167 -14.83 -8.27 -6.33
CA LEU A 167 -14.87 -9.28 -7.40
C LEU A 167 -15.11 -8.64 -8.78
N GLU A 168 -16.06 -7.71 -8.86
CA GLU A 168 -16.36 -6.96 -10.10
C GLU A 168 -15.13 -6.22 -10.63
N GLN A 169 -14.44 -5.48 -9.75
CA GLN A 169 -13.21 -4.78 -10.13
C GLN A 169 -12.09 -5.76 -10.54
N ARG A 170 -11.99 -6.91 -9.87
CA ARG A 170 -11.02 -7.97 -10.23
C ARG A 170 -11.24 -8.52 -11.63
N GLU A 171 -12.50 -8.75 -11.99
CA GLU A 171 -12.87 -9.27 -13.30
C GLU A 171 -12.67 -8.24 -14.42
N ASP A 172 -13.01 -6.97 -14.16
CA ASP A 172 -12.87 -5.85 -15.11
C ASP A 172 -11.40 -5.45 -15.33
N MET A 173 -10.66 -5.22 -14.24
CA MET A 173 -9.32 -4.63 -14.30
C MET A 173 -8.21 -5.67 -14.45
N ARG A 174 -8.38 -6.87 -13.89
CA ARG A 174 -7.40 -7.99 -13.94
C ARG A 174 -5.97 -7.54 -13.62
N LEU A 175 -5.82 -6.75 -12.55
CA LEU A 175 -4.57 -6.11 -12.17
C LEU A 175 -3.43 -7.10 -11.87
N ASP A 176 -3.74 -8.34 -11.52
CA ASP A 176 -2.77 -9.43 -11.39
C ASP A 176 -2.02 -9.72 -12.70
N LYS A 177 -2.68 -9.53 -13.85
CA LYS A 177 -2.12 -9.77 -15.20
C LYS A 177 -1.69 -8.48 -15.91
N PHE A 178 -2.05 -7.33 -15.38
CA PHE A 178 -1.73 -6.03 -15.96
C PHE A 178 -0.30 -5.61 -15.64
N TYR A 179 0.53 -5.37 -16.66
CA TYR A 179 1.91 -4.88 -16.51
C TYR A 179 2.76 -5.68 -15.50
N LYS A 180 3.93 -5.17 -15.11
CA LYS A 180 4.89 -5.83 -14.20
C LYS A 180 4.29 -6.16 -12.83
N VAL A 181 4.97 -7.00 -12.06
CA VAL A 181 4.57 -7.39 -10.70
C VAL A 181 4.57 -6.18 -9.75
N ALA A 182 3.49 -6.03 -8.97
CA ALA A 182 3.40 -5.13 -7.84
C ALA A 182 3.60 -5.95 -6.56
N PRO A 183 4.79 -5.94 -5.92
CA PRO A 183 5.19 -7.01 -5.00
C PRO A 183 4.26 -7.23 -3.81
N ALA A 184 3.83 -6.15 -3.14
CA ALA A 184 2.96 -6.25 -1.98
C ALA A 184 1.54 -6.66 -2.36
N LEU A 185 1.01 -6.09 -3.46
CA LEU A 185 -0.29 -6.49 -3.98
C LEU A 185 -0.29 -7.97 -4.40
N SER A 186 0.73 -8.40 -5.14
CA SER A 186 0.88 -9.79 -5.57
C SER A 186 1.02 -10.75 -4.37
N TYR A 187 1.67 -10.34 -3.29
CA TYR A 187 1.70 -11.13 -2.07
C TYR A 187 0.30 -11.33 -1.49
N ILE A 188 -0.49 -10.25 -1.37
CA ILE A 188 -1.84 -10.33 -0.82
C ILE A 188 -2.80 -11.11 -1.72
N LEU A 189 -2.72 -10.94 -3.03
CA LEU A 189 -3.59 -11.68 -3.96
C LEU A 189 -3.34 -13.19 -3.95
N ASN A 190 -2.13 -13.62 -3.60
CA ASN A 190 -1.79 -15.05 -3.45
C ASN A 190 -1.87 -15.52 -1.99
N LEU A 191 -2.38 -14.71 -1.08
CA LEU A 191 -2.35 -15.01 0.36
C LEU A 191 -3.20 -16.24 0.71
N GLU A 192 -4.28 -16.49 -0.04
CA GLU A 192 -5.13 -17.69 0.14
C GLU A 192 -4.36 -19.00 -0.11
N GLU A 193 -3.30 -18.96 -0.93
CA GLU A 193 -2.43 -20.10 -1.26
C GLU A 193 -1.33 -20.34 -0.20
N LEU A 194 -1.14 -19.40 0.72
CA LEU A 194 -0.12 -19.49 1.76
C LEU A 194 -0.67 -20.13 3.04
N GLU A 195 0.20 -20.87 3.74
CA GLU A 195 -0.13 -21.51 5.03
C GLU A 195 -0.41 -20.47 6.13
N GLN A 196 0.38 -19.40 6.17
CA GLN A 196 0.29 -18.35 7.20
C GLN A 196 0.55 -16.95 6.66
N LEU A 197 0.08 -15.95 7.41
CA LEU A 197 0.43 -14.55 7.20
C LEU A 197 1.85 -14.29 7.71
N LEU A 198 2.77 -14.03 6.76
CA LEU A 198 4.21 -13.81 6.94
C LEU A 198 4.97 -15.01 7.51
#